data_AF-A0A0A8H0G6-F1
#
_entry.id   AF-A0A0A8H0G6-F1
#
_cell.length_a   1.000
_cell.length_b   1.000
_cell.length_c   1.000
_cell.angle_alpha   90.00
_cell.angle_beta   90.00
_cell.angle_gamma   90.00
#
_symmetry.space_group_name_H-M   'P 1'
#
loop_
_entity.id
_entity.type
_entity.pdbx_description
1 polymer ?
#
loop_
_entity_poly.entity_id
_entity_poly.type
_entity_poly.pdbx_seq_one_letter_code
_entity_poly.pdbx_strand_id
1 'polypeptide(L)'
;MDIIFILQLFIIFSMIAIGGRYGSIGLGVSGGLGMCILVLVFGMQPASLPVNVVFIILSVITCVSVLQSAGGLDLLVKIAERALKKKPQAIVFIGPLITSTFTIFCGTTYVAFSVYPVIAEVAAQAKIRPERPLSVSVIAAGIAVVASPMSAATAGMVAILAASGVGLVQILVVIMPAFLIGVMCACLSVFKRGKELEQDEEFKRKIMAGEYQFLAPEIQETKQKIDPKVKRALIIFSLGILTIIFFGTFTNLLPHYKLAGGEIERLSTPNLIQMIMLATACFIMLFARIPANKLTEASVFKSGLIGVVGVFGIAWMTGTFFEAYKPLFSDSLSHVVRDYPYLFGLALFAFSMVIFSPSATVAALMPLGVSLGIPPHILVVLYPCVSGDFIVPGANQIACVAFDRTGTTKIGKFVINHSYLRPGFALIIGAVVSAYFISQIVF
;
A
#
# COMPACT_ATOMS: atom_id res chain seq x y z
N MET A 1 35.03 9.44 3.96
CA MET A 1 33.97 8.70 4.69
C MET A 1 34.66 7.69 5.58
N ASP A 2 34.29 7.65 6.87
CA ASP A 2 34.89 6.72 7.82
C ASP A 2 34.58 5.26 7.47
N ILE A 3 35.55 4.36 7.64
CA ILE A 3 35.38 2.92 7.39
C ILE A 3 34.23 2.35 8.22
N ILE A 4 34.03 2.88 9.43
CA ILE A 4 32.94 2.51 10.34
C ILE A 4 31.58 2.81 9.72
N PHE A 5 31.40 3.97 9.08
CA PHE A 5 30.17 4.33 8.40
C PHE A 5 29.85 3.35 7.27
N ILE A 6 30.86 3.01 6.44
CA ILE A 6 30.68 2.09 5.31
C ILE A 6 30.30 0.69 5.82
N LEU A 7 30.93 0.21 6.90
CA LEU A 7 30.60 -1.07 7.51
C LEU A 7 29.18 -1.11 8.07
N GLN A 8 28.76 -0.06 8.78
CA GLN A 8 27.41 0.02 9.34
C GLN A 8 26.34 0.13 8.24
N LEU A 9 26.60 0.91 7.20
CA LEU A 9 25.74 1.00 6.02
C LEU A 9 25.65 -0.35 5.29
N PHE A 10 26.77 -1.05 5.15
CA PHE A 10 26.82 -2.39 4.57
C PHE A 10 26.01 -3.40 5.40
N ILE A 11 26.06 -3.32 6.74
CA ILE A 11 25.24 -4.15 7.62
C ILE A 11 23.75 -3.92 7.35
N ILE A 12 23.32 -2.67 7.24
CA ILE A 12 21.91 -2.33 6.96
C ILE A 12 21.46 -2.94 5.64
N PHE A 13 22.22 -2.72 4.56
CA PHE A 13 21.88 -3.29 3.26
C PHE A 13 21.91 -4.82 3.27
N SER A 14 22.85 -5.42 4.00
CA SER A 14 22.94 -6.87 4.17
C SER A 14 21.73 -7.43 4.92
N MET A 15 21.31 -6.79 6.02
CA MET A 15 20.13 -7.20 6.79
C MET A 15 18.85 -7.06 5.98
N ILE A 16 18.70 -5.96 5.24
CA ILE A 16 17.56 -5.77 4.31
C ILE A 16 17.56 -6.86 3.23
N ALA A 17 18.72 -7.14 2.61
CA ALA A 17 18.83 -8.14 1.56
C ALA A 17 18.52 -9.56 2.07
N ILE A 18 18.99 -9.91 3.27
CA ILE A 18 18.67 -11.19 3.92
C ILE A 18 17.19 -11.24 4.28
N GLY A 19 16.68 -10.20 4.95
CA GLY A 19 15.30 -10.13 5.41
C GLY A 19 14.29 -10.17 4.28
N GLY A 20 14.54 -9.44 3.19
CA GLY A 20 13.68 -9.39 2.01
C GLY A 20 13.42 -10.76 1.39
N ARG A 21 14.36 -11.71 1.49
CA ARG A 21 14.18 -13.10 1.02
C ARG A 21 13.12 -13.87 1.81
N TYR A 22 12.85 -13.47 3.05
CA TYR A 22 11.84 -14.10 3.92
C TYR A 22 10.59 -13.22 4.08
N GLY A 23 10.40 -12.22 3.21
CA GLY A 23 9.26 -11.30 3.23
C GLY A 23 9.25 -10.37 4.46
N SER A 24 8.08 -9.82 4.80
CA SER A 24 7.97 -8.80 5.84
C SER A 24 8.38 -9.28 7.24
N ILE A 25 8.09 -10.52 7.63
CA ILE A 25 8.62 -11.07 8.91
C ILE A 25 10.15 -11.07 8.86
N GLY A 26 10.73 -11.54 7.76
CA GLY A 26 12.17 -11.58 7.55
C GLY A 26 12.82 -10.21 7.73
N LEU A 27 12.24 -9.19 7.10
CA LEU A 27 12.67 -7.80 7.25
C LEU A 27 12.63 -7.35 8.72
N GLY A 28 11.60 -7.74 9.47
CA GLY A 28 11.50 -7.41 10.89
C GLY A 28 12.59 -8.08 11.74
N VAL A 29 12.77 -9.39 11.58
CA VAL A 29 13.74 -10.18 12.36
C VAL A 29 15.18 -9.79 12.01
N SER A 30 15.50 -9.64 10.73
CA SER A 30 16.82 -9.17 10.28
C SER A 30 17.10 -7.73 10.72
N GLY A 31 16.10 -6.85 10.72
CA GLY A 31 16.21 -5.51 11.30
C GLY A 31 16.54 -5.54 12.79
N GLY A 32 15.92 -6.45 13.55
CA GLY A 32 16.25 -6.69 14.96
C GLY A 32 17.69 -7.17 15.16
N LEU A 33 18.16 -8.13 14.35
CA LEU A 33 19.56 -8.56 14.39
C LEU A 33 20.52 -7.42 14.02
N GLY A 34 20.19 -6.65 12.98
CA GLY A 34 20.94 -5.47 12.61
C GLY A 34 21.04 -4.47 13.75
N MET A 35 19.93 -4.22 14.46
CA MET A 35 19.94 -3.40 15.67
C MET A 35 20.88 -3.93 16.75
N CYS A 36 20.89 -5.23 17.01
CA CYS A 36 21.85 -5.82 17.94
C CYS A 36 23.30 -5.55 17.52
N ILE A 37 23.62 -5.72 16.23
CA ILE A 37 24.98 -5.46 15.73
C ILE A 37 25.32 -3.97 15.86
N LEU A 38 24.45 -3.10 15.37
CA LEU A 38 24.65 -1.64 15.36
C LEU A 38 24.79 -1.05 16.77
N VAL A 39 24.01 -1.52 17.73
CA VAL A 39 24.04 -1.01 19.11
C VAL A 39 25.11 -1.71 19.95
N LEU A 40 25.15 -3.05 19.96
CA LEU A 40 26.01 -3.80 20.88
C LEU A 40 27.47 -3.89 20.40
N VAL A 41 27.70 -3.92 19.08
CA VAL A 41 29.07 -4.02 18.52
C VAL A 41 29.63 -2.64 18.21
N PHE A 42 28.84 -1.76 17.60
CA PHE A 42 29.30 -0.44 17.18
C PHE A 42 28.95 0.69 18.17
N GLY A 43 28.23 0.39 19.25
CA GLY A 43 27.94 1.37 20.30
C GLY A 43 26.98 2.49 19.89
N MET A 44 26.20 2.32 18.82
CA MET A 44 25.27 3.36 18.39
C MET A 44 24.12 3.52 19.39
N GLN A 45 23.72 4.76 19.63
CA GLN A 45 22.56 5.07 20.45
C GLN A 45 21.29 4.67 19.68
N PRO A 46 20.43 3.79 20.24
CA PRO A 46 19.21 3.37 19.56
C PRO A 46 18.24 4.54 19.38
N ALA A 47 17.66 4.64 18.18
CA ALA A 47 16.60 5.59 17.90
C ALA A 47 15.31 5.22 18.64
N SER A 48 14.38 6.17 18.68
CA SER A 48 13.02 5.94 19.18
C SER A 48 12.28 4.86 18.36
N LEU A 49 11.49 4.03 19.04
CA LEU A 49 10.66 3.05 18.36
C LEU A 49 9.54 3.74 17.55
N PRO A 50 9.13 3.18 16.40
CA PRO A 50 8.01 3.67 15.60
C PRO A 50 6.64 3.32 16.22
N VAL A 51 6.44 3.63 17.51
CA VAL A 51 5.31 3.19 18.33
C VAL A 51 3.97 3.58 17.71
N ASN A 52 3.85 4.85 17.29
CA ASN A 52 2.64 5.36 16.66
C ASN A 52 2.28 4.60 15.38
N VAL A 53 3.28 4.29 14.55
CA VAL A 53 3.06 3.57 13.29
C VAL A 53 2.57 2.15 13.57
N VAL A 54 3.26 1.43 14.47
CA VAL A 54 2.89 0.06 14.86
C VAL A 54 1.46 -0.02 15.39
N PHE A 55 1.09 0.86 16.32
CA PHE A 55 -0.25 0.83 16.92
C PHE A 55 -1.36 1.27 15.97
N ILE A 56 -1.12 2.25 15.08
CA ILE A 56 -2.11 2.57 14.03
C ILE A 56 -2.39 1.33 13.18
N ILE A 57 -1.34 0.63 12.72
CA ILE A 57 -1.51 -0.56 11.88
C ILE A 57 -2.30 -1.63 12.64
N LEU A 58 -1.93 -1.91 13.91
CA LEU A 58 -2.64 -2.89 14.74
C LEU A 58 -4.13 -2.57 14.89
N SER A 59 -4.48 -1.31 15.15
CA SER A 59 -5.88 -0.88 15.26
C SER A 59 -6.64 -1.06 13.94
N VAL A 60 -6.03 -0.68 12.81
CA VAL A 60 -6.66 -0.81 11.48
C VAL A 60 -6.86 -2.28 11.11
N ILE A 61 -5.83 -3.13 11.20
CA ILE A 61 -5.94 -4.53 10.78
C ILE A 61 -6.92 -5.29 11.67
N THR A 62 -7.03 -4.92 12.95
CA THR A 62 -8.05 -5.48 13.86
C THR A 62 -9.45 -5.14 13.37
N CYS A 63 -9.70 -3.88 13.01
CA CYS A 63 -10.98 -3.44 12.46
C CYS A 63 -11.33 -4.15 11.14
N VAL A 64 -10.38 -4.25 10.21
CA VAL A 64 -10.60 -4.92 8.91
C VAL A 64 -10.81 -6.43 9.10
N SER A 65 -10.14 -7.03 10.08
CA SER A 65 -10.30 -8.45 10.40
C SER A 65 -11.67 -8.75 10.99
N VAL A 66 -12.17 -7.87 11.86
CA VAL A 66 -13.57 -7.91 12.32
C VAL A 66 -14.54 -7.77 11.13
N LEU A 67 -14.29 -6.84 10.20
CA LEU A 67 -15.10 -6.70 8.98
C LEU A 67 -15.07 -7.98 8.12
N GLN A 68 -13.89 -8.60 7.98
CA GLN A 68 -13.71 -9.86 7.27
C GLN A 68 -14.52 -10.99 7.93
N SER A 69 -14.41 -11.15 9.25
CA SER A 69 -15.16 -12.16 10.00
C SER A 69 -16.67 -11.95 9.95
N ALA A 70 -17.13 -10.70 9.74
CA ALA A 70 -18.53 -10.38 9.46
C ALA A 70 -18.98 -10.71 8.02
N GLY A 71 -18.10 -11.17 7.13
CA GLY A 71 -18.39 -11.40 5.70
C GLY A 71 -18.41 -10.12 4.86
N GLY A 72 -17.96 -8.99 5.42
CA GLY A 72 -17.98 -7.69 4.75
C GLY A 72 -17.11 -7.66 3.48
N LEU A 73 -15.97 -8.36 3.51
CA LEU A 73 -15.10 -8.47 2.33
C LEU A 73 -15.73 -9.32 1.22
N ASP A 74 -16.44 -10.40 1.55
CA ASP A 74 -17.15 -11.22 0.56
C ASP A 74 -18.25 -10.42 -0.14
N LEU A 75 -18.94 -9.55 0.61
CA LEU A 75 -19.92 -8.63 0.04
C LEU A 75 -19.26 -7.62 -0.91
N LEU A 76 -18.10 -7.05 -0.54
CA LEU A 76 -17.35 -6.17 -1.43
C LEU A 76 -17.01 -6.89 -2.74
N VAL A 77 -16.49 -8.13 -2.67
CA VAL A 77 -16.20 -8.96 -3.86
C VAL A 77 -17.42 -9.14 -4.72
N LYS A 78 -18.58 -9.55 -4.17
CA LYS A 78 -19.83 -9.69 -4.93
C LYS A 78 -20.25 -8.40 -5.64
N ILE A 79 -20.03 -7.24 -5.01
CA ILE A 79 -20.29 -5.93 -5.62
C ILE A 79 -19.33 -5.68 -6.79
N ALA A 80 -18.04 -5.98 -6.61
CA ALA A 80 -17.04 -5.87 -7.67
C ALA A 80 -17.35 -6.75 -8.88
N GLU A 81 -17.74 -8.01 -8.68
CA GLU A 81 -18.11 -8.92 -9.77
C GLU A 81 -19.24 -8.36 -10.62
N ARG A 82 -20.29 -7.84 -9.98
CA ARG A 82 -21.43 -7.22 -10.67
C ARG A 82 -21.00 -5.97 -11.45
N ALA A 83 -20.13 -5.15 -10.87
CA ALA A 83 -19.62 -3.95 -11.54
C ALA A 83 -18.77 -4.29 -12.77
N LEU A 84 -17.91 -5.29 -12.68
CA LEU A 84 -17.08 -5.77 -13.80
C LEU A 84 -17.91 -6.33 -14.95
N LYS A 85 -18.94 -7.14 -14.63
CA LYS A 85 -19.84 -7.74 -15.63
C LYS A 85 -20.76 -6.73 -16.33
N LYS A 86 -21.00 -5.55 -15.74
CA LYS A 86 -21.92 -4.54 -16.30
C LYS A 86 -21.38 -3.86 -17.56
N LYS A 87 -20.07 -3.60 -17.62
CA LYS A 87 -19.39 -2.98 -18.77
C LYS A 87 -18.07 -3.69 -19.08
N PRO A 88 -18.12 -4.95 -19.56
CA PRO A 88 -16.94 -5.78 -19.73
C PRO A 88 -15.94 -5.19 -20.75
N GLN A 89 -16.41 -4.42 -21.74
CA GLN A 89 -15.54 -3.76 -22.72
C GLN A 89 -14.60 -2.71 -22.10
N ALA A 90 -14.95 -2.14 -20.95
CA ALA A 90 -14.16 -1.12 -20.26
C ALA A 90 -13.31 -1.72 -19.11
N ILE A 91 -13.12 -3.04 -19.07
CA ILE A 91 -12.47 -3.74 -17.95
C ILE A 91 -11.03 -3.28 -17.69
N VAL A 92 -10.31 -2.79 -18.71
CA VAL A 92 -8.97 -2.21 -18.55
C VAL A 92 -8.98 -1.00 -17.61
N PHE A 93 -10.09 -0.26 -17.53
CA PHE A 93 -10.25 0.88 -16.63
C PHE A 93 -11.01 0.49 -15.35
N ILE A 94 -12.07 -0.29 -15.48
CA ILE A 94 -12.93 -0.65 -14.33
C ILE A 94 -12.20 -1.60 -13.37
N GLY A 95 -11.44 -2.57 -13.89
CA GLY A 95 -10.66 -3.50 -13.08
C GLY A 95 -9.74 -2.79 -12.09
N PRO A 96 -8.84 -1.92 -12.56
CA PRO A 96 -7.93 -1.18 -11.68
C PRO A 96 -8.64 -0.27 -10.68
N LEU A 97 -9.72 0.40 -11.08
CA LEU A 97 -10.47 1.26 -10.16
C LEU A 97 -11.11 0.46 -9.02
N ILE A 98 -11.64 -0.72 -9.33
CA ILE A 98 -12.23 -1.61 -8.32
C ILE A 98 -11.16 -2.13 -7.36
N THR A 99 -10.05 -2.67 -7.87
CA THR A 99 -8.98 -3.22 -7.01
C THR A 99 -8.30 -2.14 -6.18
N SER A 100 -8.17 -0.93 -6.73
CA SER A 100 -7.69 0.25 -6.00
C SER A 100 -8.67 0.67 -4.91
N THR A 101 -9.98 0.68 -5.19
CA THR A 101 -11.00 1.01 -4.19
C THR A 101 -10.94 0.05 -3.02
N PHE A 102 -10.80 -1.25 -3.27
CA PHE A 102 -10.66 -2.25 -2.21
C PHE A 102 -9.43 -1.98 -1.36
N THR A 103 -8.30 -1.68 -2.00
CA THR A 103 -7.07 -1.35 -1.27
C THR A 103 -7.20 -0.06 -0.49
N ILE A 104 -7.76 1.00 -1.07
CA ILE A 104 -8.00 2.28 -0.39
C ILE A 104 -8.89 2.09 0.82
N PHE A 105 -9.91 1.26 0.69
CA PHE A 105 -10.90 1.04 1.73
C PHE A 105 -10.39 0.11 2.85
N CYS A 106 -9.66 -0.95 2.51
CA CYS A 106 -9.15 -1.91 3.47
C CYS A 106 -7.71 -1.63 3.95
N GLY A 107 -7.01 -0.67 3.35
CA GLY A 107 -5.62 -0.31 3.69
C GLY A 107 -4.57 -1.35 3.26
N THR A 108 -4.95 -2.38 2.51
CA THR A 108 -4.08 -3.49 2.13
C THR A 108 -4.40 -4.04 0.75
N THR A 109 -3.38 -4.52 0.04
CA THR A 109 -3.51 -5.03 -1.33
C THR A 109 -4.05 -6.46 -1.36
N TYR A 110 -3.99 -7.20 -0.23
CA TYR A 110 -4.41 -8.60 -0.16
C TYR A 110 -5.88 -8.81 -0.50
N VAL A 111 -6.74 -7.82 -0.22
CA VAL A 111 -8.18 -7.92 -0.53
C VAL A 111 -8.46 -7.87 -2.04
N ALA A 112 -7.52 -7.41 -2.86
CA ALA A 112 -7.68 -7.39 -4.31
C ALA A 112 -7.50 -8.79 -4.96
N PHE A 113 -6.90 -9.74 -4.25
CA PHE A 113 -6.65 -11.10 -4.78
C PHE A 113 -7.92 -11.85 -5.14
N SER A 114 -9.00 -11.62 -4.41
CA SER A 114 -10.30 -12.23 -4.69
C SER A 114 -10.95 -11.69 -5.97
N VAL A 115 -10.50 -10.54 -6.46
CA VAL A 115 -11.07 -9.87 -7.65
C VAL A 115 -10.27 -10.20 -8.91
N TYR A 116 -8.98 -10.53 -8.81
CA TYR A 116 -8.14 -10.84 -9.99
C TYR A 116 -8.67 -12.00 -10.85
N PRO A 117 -9.12 -13.15 -10.30
CA PRO A 117 -9.69 -14.22 -11.11
C PRO A 117 -10.93 -13.76 -11.89
N VAL A 118 -11.76 -12.92 -11.27
CA VAL A 118 -12.96 -12.37 -11.89
C VAL A 118 -12.59 -11.42 -13.03
N ILE A 119 -11.57 -10.57 -12.82
CA ILE A 119 -11.07 -9.68 -13.88
C ILE A 119 -10.55 -10.50 -15.06
N ALA A 120 -9.77 -11.55 -14.79
CA ALA A 120 -9.23 -12.44 -15.82
C ALA A 120 -10.35 -13.08 -16.66
N GLU A 121 -11.35 -13.64 -15.97
CA GLU A 121 -12.45 -14.34 -16.61
C GLU A 121 -13.36 -13.39 -17.40
N VAL A 122 -13.77 -12.25 -16.81
CA VAL A 122 -14.61 -11.26 -17.51
C VAL A 122 -13.86 -10.67 -18.71
N ALA A 123 -12.55 -10.45 -18.61
CA ALA A 123 -11.75 -9.97 -19.74
C ALA A 123 -11.72 -11.00 -20.86
N ALA A 124 -11.45 -12.27 -20.53
CA ALA A 124 -11.41 -13.34 -21.52
C ALA A 124 -12.78 -13.52 -22.22
N GLN A 125 -13.88 -13.53 -21.45
CA GLN A 125 -15.24 -13.59 -22.00
C GLN A 125 -15.58 -12.40 -22.90
N ALA A 126 -15.05 -11.21 -22.59
CA ALA A 126 -15.17 -10.02 -23.42
C ALA A 126 -14.24 -10.02 -24.64
N LYS A 127 -13.46 -11.10 -24.85
CA LYS A 127 -12.41 -11.22 -25.86
C LYS A 127 -11.29 -10.18 -25.72
N ILE A 128 -11.14 -9.61 -24.53
CA ILE A 128 -10.06 -8.68 -24.18
C ILE A 128 -8.91 -9.48 -23.60
N ARG A 129 -7.70 -9.24 -24.12
CA ARG A 129 -6.45 -9.83 -23.59
C ARG A 129 -6.33 -9.59 -22.08
N PRO A 130 -6.41 -10.63 -21.21
CA PRO A 130 -6.41 -10.45 -19.75
C PRO A 130 -5.16 -9.75 -19.20
N GLU A 131 -4.01 -9.87 -19.87
CA GLU A 131 -2.79 -9.12 -19.54
C GLU A 131 -3.04 -7.62 -19.32
N ARG A 132 -3.91 -7.01 -20.14
CA ARG A 132 -4.18 -5.56 -20.09
C ARG A 132 -4.82 -5.15 -18.75
N PRO A 133 -6.04 -5.62 -18.41
CA PRO A 133 -6.66 -5.25 -17.14
C PRO A 133 -5.92 -5.81 -15.92
N LEU A 134 -5.40 -7.04 -15.97
CA LEU A 134 -4.74 -7.66 -14.81
C LEU A 134 -3.45 -6.94 -14.43
N SER A 135 -2.60 -6.61 -15.41
CA SER A 135 -1.32 -5.95 -15.12
C SER A 135 -1.53 -4.60 -14.44
N VAL A 136 -2.50 -3.80 -14.90
CA VAL A 136 -2.81 -2.51 -14.28
C VAL A 136 -3.51 -2.71 -12.94
N SER A 137 -4.41 -3.69 -12.82
CA SER A 137 -5.14 -3.93 -11.57
C SER A 137 -4.24 -4.29 -10.39
N VAL A 138 -3.23 -5.13 -10.63
CA VAL A 138 -2.25 -5.50 -9.61
C VAL A 138 -1.39 -4.31 -9.22
N ILE A 139 -0.89 -3.55 -10.19
CA ILE A 139 -0.10 -2.35 -9.97
C ILE A 139 -0.90 -1.28 -9.21
N ALA A 140 -2.12 -0.99 -9.68
CA ALA A 140 -2.97 0.02 -9.08
C ALA A 140 -3.37 -0.36 -7.66
N ALA A 141 -3.71 -1.63 -7.40
CA ALA A 141 -3.91 -2.13 -6.04
C ALA A 141 -2.65 -1.96 -5.19
N GLY A 142 -1.47 -2.34 -5.70
CA GLY A 142 -0.18 -2.17 -5.03
C GLY A 142 0.05 -0.74 -4.55
N ILE A 143 -0.12 0.21 -5.46
CA ILE A 143 0.19 1.63 -5.22
C ILE A 143 -0.94 2.33 -4.44
N ALA A 144 -2.19 1.87 -4.56
CA ALA A 144 -3.36 2.44 -3.88
C ALA A 144 -3.22 2.55 -2.35
N VAL A 145 -2.30 1.80 -1.73
CA VAL A 145 -1.99 1.95 -0.31
C VAL A 145 -1.57 3.38 0.03
N VAL A 146 -0.84 4.10 -0.83
CA VAL A 146 -0.43 5.49 -0.57
C VAL A 146 -1.60 6.47 -0.61
N ALA A 147 -2.68 6.12 -1.31
CA ALA A 147 -3.92 6.88 -1.39
C ALA A 147 -4.96 6.46 -0.35
N SER A 148 -4.63 5.53 0.55
CA SER A 148 -5.55 5.00 1.55
C SER A 148 -5.36 5.71 2.90
N PRO A 149 -6.42 6.26 3.53
CA PRO A 149 -6.35 6.70 4.93
C PRO A 149 -6.07 5.54 5.90
N MET A 150 -6.30 4.31 5.45
CA MET A 150 -6.26 3.09 6.25
C MET A 150 -4.92 2.36 6.13
N SER A 151 -4.05 2.74 5.20
CA SER A 151 -2.80 1.99 5.02
C SER A 151 -1.77 2.33 6.09
N ALA A 152 -0.94 1.34 6.37
CA ALA A 152 0.27 1.47 7.17
C ALA A 152 1.20 2.58 6.65
N ALA A 153 1.31 2.74 5.33
CA ALA A 153 2.17 3.73 4.71
C ALA A 153 1.66 5.15 5.01
N THR A 154 0.35 5.41 4.84
CA THR A 154 -0.23 6.74 5.05
C THR A 154 -0.24 7.08 6.53
N ALA A 155 -0.52 6.11 7.40
CA ALA A 155 -0.37 6.24 8.84
C ALA A 155 1.07 6.66 9.22
N GLY A 156 2.08 6.02 8.62
CA GLY A 156 3.49 6.39 8.78
C GLY A 156 3.76 7.82 8.33
N MET A 157 3.29 8.21 7.14
CA MET A 157 3.44 9.57 6.63
C MET A 157 2.82 10.62 7.54
N VAL A 158 1.59 10.39 8.03
CA VAL A 158 0.91 11.30 8.97
C VAL A 158 1.71 11.45 10.26
N ALA A 159 2.20 10.34 10.82
CA ALA A 159 3.00 10.39 12.04
C ALA A 159 4.31 11.16 11.85
N ILE A 160 4.97 10.99 10.71
CA ILE A 160 6.26 11.63 10.38
C ILE A 160 6.09 13.13 10.14
N LEU A 161 5.05 13.53 9.40
CA LEU A 161 4.84 14.93 9.01
C LEU A 161 3.99 15.74 10.01
N ALA A 162 3.49 15.12 11.08
CA ALA A 162 2.67 15.77 12.10
C ALA A 162 3.36 17.00 12.71
N ALA A 163 4.66 16.91 13.00
CA ALA A 163 5.45 18.03 13.55
C ALA A 163 5.60 19.20 12.56
N SER A 164 5.43 18.95 11.27
CA SER A 164 5.45 19.97 10.21
C SER A 164 4.06 20.55 9.90
N GLY A 165 3.05 20.21 10.70
CA GLY A 165 1.68 20.68 10.50
C GLY A 165 0.94 20.02 9.32
N VAL A 166 1.52 18.99 8.68
CA VAL A 166 0.88 18.30 7.55
C VAL A 166 0.01 17.15 8.06
N GLY A 167 -1.30 17.31 7.91
CA GLY A 167 -2.30 16.33 8.34
C GLY A 167 -2.67 15.30 7.25
N LEU A 168 -3.45 14.30 7.67
CA LEU A 168 -3.99 13.25 6.78
C LEU A 168 -4.67 13.81 5.53
N VAL A 169 -5.44 14.89 5.69
CA VAL A 169 -6.28 15.44 4.62
C VAL A 169 -5.45 16.15 3.57
N GLN A 170 -4.43 16.93 3.97
CA GLN A 170 -3.51 17.54 3.02
C GLN A 170 -2.79 16.49 2.17
N ILE A 171 -2.37 15.38 2.80
CA ILE A 171 -1.78 14.25 2.09
C ILE A 171 -2.80 13.68 1.08
N LEU A 172 -4.02 13.34 1.52
CA LEU A 172 -5.00 12.69 0.65
C LEU A 172 -5.55 13.59 -0.46
N VAL A 173 -5.72 14.89 -0.21
CA VAL A 173 -6.17 15.85 -1.23
C VAL A 173 -5.17 15.97 -2.38
N VAL A 174 -3.87 15.78 -2.11
CA VAL A 174 -2.86 15.71 -3.18
C VAL A 174 -2.81 14.31 -3.78
N ILE A 175 -2.68 13.28 -2.95
CA ILE A 175 -2.33 11.93 -3.38
C ILE A 175 -3.48 11.19 -4.03
N MET A 176 -4.70 11.32 -3.53
CA MET A 176 -5.84 10.60 -4.06
C MET A 176 -6.14 10.98 -5.53
N PRO A 177 -6.28 12.27 -5.90
CA PRO A 177 -6.44 12.64 -7.31
C PRO A 177 -5.21 12.30 -8.16
N ALA A 178 -4.00 12.53 -7.64
CA ALA A 178 -2.76 12.19 -8.35
C ALA A 178 -2.67 10.69 -8.66
N PHE A 179 -3.01 9.84 -7.70
CA PHE A 179 -3.10 8.40 -7.86
C PHE A 179 -4.10 8.02 -8.95
N LEU A 180 -5.31 8.60 -8.92
CA LEU A 180 -6.33 8.31 -9.93
C LEU A 180 -5.88 8.71 -11.34
N ILE A 181 -5.21 9.86 -11.49
CA ILE A 181 -4.61 10.27 -12.77
C ILE A 181 -3.51 9.28 -13.19
N GLY A 182 -2.64 8.87 -12.26
CA GLY A 182 -1.64 7.84 -12.49
C GLY A 182 -2.25 6.50 -12.96
N VAL A 183 -3.35 6.05 -12.33
CA VAL A 183 -4.09 4.86 -12.76
C VAL A 183 -4.58 5.02 -14.20
N MET A 184 -5.10 6.19 -14.56
CA MET A 184 -5.51 6.47 -15.94
C MET A 184 -4.33 6.41 -16.91
N CYS A 185 -3.17 7.00 -16.57
CA CYS A 185 -1.95 6.87 -17.35
C CYS A 185 -1.54 5.40 -17.54
N ALA A 186 -1.63 4.59 -16.49
CA ALA A 186 -1.32 3.16 -16.54
C ALA A 186 -2.29 2.39 -17.45
N CYS A 187 -3.60 2.63 -17.33
CA CYS A 187 -4.62 2.05 -18.21
C CYS A 187 -4.36 2.39 -19.68
N LEU A 188 -4.11 3.67 -19.99
CA LEU A 188 -3.79 4.12 -21.34
C LEU A 188 -2.52 3.47 -21.88
N SER A 189 -1.52 3.29 -21.02
CA SER A 189 -0.26 2.65 -21.40
C SER A 189 -0.45 1.20 -21.88
N VAL A 190 -1.44 0.46 -21.37
CA VAL A 190 -1.65 -0.94 -21.76
C VAL A 190 -2.88 -1.17 -22.64
N PHE A 191 -3.65 -0.12 -22.95
CA PHE A 191 -4.97 -0.25 -23.58
C PHE A 191 -4.96 -1.06 -24.89
N LYS A 192 -3.89 -0.94 -25.69
CA LYS A 192 -3.66 -1.72 -26.92
C LYS A 192 -2.38 -2.57 -26.85
N ARG A 193 -1.99 -3.00 -25.65
CA ARG A 193 -0.78 -3.82 -25.46
C ARG A 193 -1.01 -5.25 -25.94
N GLY A 194 -0.08 -5.75 -26.75
CA GLY A 194 -0.12 -7.11 -27.29
C GLY A 194 -1.23 -7.33 -28.32
N LYS A 195 -1.21 -8.50 -28.97
CA LYS A 195 -2.26 -8.94 -29.90
C LYS A 195 -3.61 -9.05 -29.18
N GLU A 196 -4.70 -8.91 -29.93
CA GLU A 196 -6.03 -9.27 -29.45
C GLU A 196 -6.08 -10.73 -29.01
N LEU A 197 -6.95 -11.05 -28.04
CA LEU A 197 -6.95 -12.36 -27.37
C LEU A 197 -7.09 -13.51 -28.37
N GLU A 198 -8.00 -13.39 -29.33
CA GLU A 198 -8.25 -14.41 -30.36
C GLU A 198 -7.07 -14.62 -31.32
N GLN A 199 -6.13 -13.67 -31.36
CA GLN A 199 -4.93 -13.72 -32.19
C GLN A 199 -3.67 -14.16 -31.41
N ASP A 200 -3.79 -14.39 -30.10
CA ASP A 200 -2.69 -14.83 -29.27
C ASP A 200 -2.39 -16.32 -29.50
N GLU A 201 -1.14 -16.64 -29.85
CA GLU A 201 -0.74 -18.02 -30.21
C GLU A 201 -0.82 -18.97 -29.02
N GLU A 202 -0.51 -18.52 -27.80
CA GLU A 202 -0.59 -19.36 -26.61
C GLU A 202 -2.04 -19.62 -26.25
N PHE A 203 -2.90 -18.62 -26.38
CA PHE A 203 -4.34 -18.79 -26.17
C PHE A 203 -4.93 -19.79 -27.16
N LYS A 204 -4.61 -19.67 -28.46
CA LYS A 204 -5.02 -20.64 -29.48
C LYS A 204 -4.52 -22.04 -29.17
N ARG A 205 -3.24 -22.19 -28.79
CA ARG A 205 -2.65 -23.48 -28.37
C ARG A 205 -3.46 -24.11 -27.22
N LYS A 206 -3.79 -23.32 -26.19
CA LYS A 206 -4.54 -23.81 -25.02
C LYS A 206 -5.97 -24.22 -25.36
N ILE A 207 -6.64 -23.48 -26.26
CA ILE A 207 -7.98 -23.88 -26.76
C ILE A 207 -7.87 -25.20 -27.54
N MET A 208 -6.92 -25.29 -28.49
CA MET A 208 -6.75 -26.49 -29.31
C MET A 208 -6.38 -27.73 -28.49
N ALA A 209 -5.60 -27.56 -27.41
CA ALA A 209 -5.23 -28.62 -26.49
C ALA A 209 -6.32 -28.96 -25.46
N GLY A 210 -7.44 -28.21 -25.42
CA GLY A 210 -8.47 -28.37 -24.39
C GLY A 210 -8.06 -27.89 -22.98
N GLU A 211 -6.88 -27.29 -22.83
CA GLU A 211 -6.36 -26.72 -21.57
C GLU A 211 -7.14 -25.47 -21.12
N TYR A 212 -7.80 -24.78 -22.06
CA TYR A 212 -8.67 -23.64 -21.78
C TYR A 212 -10.08 -23.91 -22.28
N GLN A 213 -11.02 -23.80 -21.35
CA GLN A 213 -12.45 -23.69 -21.63
C GLN A 213 -12.96 -22.44 -20.92
N PHE A 214 -13.74 -21.64 -21.63
CA PHE A 214 -14.53 -20.58 -21.00
C PHE A 214 -15.33 -21.22 -19.89
N LEU A 215 -15.29 -20.65 -18.68
CA LEU A 215 -16.18 -21.13 -17.64
C LEU A 215 -17.59 -20.90 -18.18
N ALA A 216 -18.39 -21.98 -18.24
CA ALA A 216 -19.79 -21.86 -18.60
C ALA A 216 -20.41 -20.74 -17.73
N PRO A 217 -21.37 -19.96 -18.25
CA PRO A 217 -22.06 -18.92 -17.49
C PRO A 217 -23.00 -19.55 -16.45
N GLU A 218 -22.47 -20.38 -15.56
CA GLU A 218 -23.13 -20.95 -14.40
C GLU A 218 -22.24 -20.69 -13.19
N ILE A 219 -22.18 -19.43 -12.80
CA ILE A 219 -22.51 -19.16 -11.42
C ILE A 219 -23.99 -18.84 -11.51
N GLN A 220 -24.84 -19.81 -11.15
CA GLN A 220 -26.19 -19.48 -10.72
C GLN A 220 -26.01 -18.22 -9.87
N GLU A 221 -26.61 -17.11 -10.27
CA GLU A 221 -27.01 -16.12 -9.29
C GLU A 221 -27.96 -16.88 -8.37
N THR A 222 -27.41 -17.62 -7.40
CA THR A 222 -28.13 -17.84 -6.19
C THR A 222 -28.41 -16.42 -5.77
N LYS A 223 -29.68 -16.00 -5.91
CA LYS A 223 -30.24 -14.82 -5.25
C LYS A 223 -30.16 -15.05 -3.74
N GLN A 224 -28.97 -15.37 -3.23
CA GLN A 224 -28.63 -15.37 -1.83
C GLN A 224 -28.84 -13.93 -1.41
N LYS A 225 -29.95 -13.72 -0.70
CA LYS A 225 -30.21 -12.47 -0.01
C LYS A 225 -28.96 -12.16 0.80
N ILE A 226 -28.33 -11.03 0.50
CA ILE A 226 -27.21 -10.52 1.29
C ILE A 226 -27.71 -10.41 2.74
N ASP A 227 -27.03 -11.06 3.67
CA ASP A 227 -27.40 -10.98 5.09
C ASP A 227 -27.36 -9.50 5.52
N PRO A 228 -28.48 -8.95 6.04
CA PRO A 228 -28.53 -7.58 6.53
C PRO A 228 -27.41 -7.24 7.53
N LYS A 229 -26.92 -8.21 8.31
CA LYS A 229 -25.81 -8.02 9.25
C LYS A 229 -24.50 -7.67 8.55
N VAL A 230 -24.19 -8.34 7.43
CA VAL A 230 -23.00 -8.08 6.60
C VAL A 230 -23.06 -6.66 6.03
N LYS A 231 -24.24 -6.24 5.55
CA LYS A 231 -24.45 -4.89 5.03
C LYS A 231 -24.25 -3.83 6.12
N ARG A 232 -24.73 -4.08 7.35
CA ARG A 232 -24.51 -3.17 8.49
C ARG A 232 -23.03 -3.06 8.84
N ALA A 233 -22.29 -4.18 8.89
CA ALA A 233 -20.86 -4.19 9.14
C ALA A 233 -20.10 -3.27 8.17
N LEU A 234 -20.42 -3.38 6.88
CA LEU A 234 -19.80 -2.54 5.85
C LEU A 234 -20.15 -1.06 6.01
N ILE A 235 -21.40 -0.73 6.33
CA ILE A 235 -21.83 0.66 6.58
C ILE A 235 -21.10 1.25 7.79
N ILE A 236 -21.00 0.51 8.89
CA ILE A 236 -20.30 0.95 10.11
C ILE A 236 -18.82 1.20 9.80
N PHE A 237 -18.19 0.29 9.05
CA PHE A 237 -16.81 0.46 8.62
C PHE A 237 -16.61 1.71 7.75
N SER A 238 -17.49 1.95 6.75
CA SER A 238 -17.49 3.18 5.96
C SER A 238 -17.61 4.43 6.83
N LEU A 239 -18.51 4.43 7.81
CA LEU A 239 -18.71 5.54 8.73
C LEU A 239 -17.48 5.78 9.61
N GLY A 240 -16.78 4.73 10.04
CA GLY A 240 -15.51 4.83 10.74
C GLY A 240 -14.45 5.57 9.94
N ILE A 241 -14.28 5.22 8.65
CA ILE A 241 -13.36 5.92 7.74
C ILE A 241 -13.75 7.39 7.57
N LEU A 242 -15.04 7.65 7.31
CA LEU A 242 -15.54 9.02 7.16
C LEU A 242 -15.33 9.86 8.42
N THR A 243 -15.46 9.24 9.60
CA THR A 243 -15.21 9.89 10.90
C THR A 243 -13.74 10.30 11.04
N ILE A 244 -12.81 9.42 10.66
CA ILE A 244 -11.37 9.75 10.65
C ILE A 244 -11.08 10.91 9.71
N ILE A 245 -11.61 10.85 8.49
CA ILE A 245 -11.41 11.93 7.50
C ILE A 245 -11.98 13.24 8.05
N PHE A 246 -13.21 13.22 8.59
CA PHE A 246 -13.86 14.40 9.16
C PHE A 246 -13.04 15.04 10.28
N PHE A 247 -12.64 14.28 11.30
CA PHE A 247 -11.86 14.82 12.41
C PHE A 247 -10.39 15.10 12.04
N GLY A 248 -9.86 14.41 11.03
CA GLY A 248 -8.58 14.72 10.40
C GLY A 248 -8.59 16.00 9.56
N THR A 249 -9.76 16.43 9.08
CA THR A 249 -9.95 17.73 8.40
C THR A 249 -10.20 18.84 9.42
N PHE A 250 -11.18 18.63 10.30
CA PHE A 250 -11.60 19.62 11.27
C PHE A 250 -10.80 19.48 12.54
N THR A 251 -9.53 19.74 12.38
CA THR A 251 -8.54 19.61 13.42
C THR A 251 -8.69 20.74 14.46
N ASN A 252 -9.80 21.45 14.57
CA ASN A 252 -10.03 22.36 15.70
C ASN A 252 -11.06 21.77 16.67
N LEU A 253 -11.77 20.72 16.24
CA LEU A 253 -12.78 20.02 17.03
C LEU A 253 -12.18 18.97 17.96
N LEU A 254 -10.90 18.60 17.77
CA LEU A 254 -10.27 17.63 18.66
C LEU A 254 -10.02 18.25 20.04
N PRO A 255 -10.08 17.44 21.11
CA PRO A 255 -9.75 17.90 22.45
C PRO A 255 -8.34 18.49 22.53
N HIS A 256 -8.22 19.53 23.36
CA HIS A 256 -6.96 20.16 23.72
C HIS A 256 -6.76 20.05 25.22
N TYR A 257 -5.52 19.87 25.63
CA TYR A 257 -5.12 19.67 27.01
C TYR A 257 -4.06 20.72 27.35
N LYS A 258 -4.18 21.34 28.52
CA LYS A 258 -3.12 22.23 29.03
C LYS A 258 -2.08 21.36 29.72
N LEU A 259 -0.84 21.42 29.23
CA LEU A 259 0.30 20.79 29.86
C LEU A 259 0.76 21.60 31.08
N ALA A 260 1.55 20.95 31.95
CA ALA A 260 2.07 21.56 33.17
C ALA A 260 2.92 22.84 32.93
N GLY A 261 3.43 23.02 31.70
CA GLY A 261 4.16 24.23 31.26
C GLY A 261 3.30 25.34 30.63
N GLY A 262 1.97 25.19 30.61
CA GLY A 262 1.06 26.16 29.98
C GLY A 262 0.88 25.99 28.47
N GLU A 263 1.66 25.10 27.84
CA GLU A 263 1.48 24.72 26.44
C GLU A 263 0.15 23.97 26.24
N ILE A 264 -0.53 24.27 25.14
CA ILE A 264 -1.76 23.59 24.75
C ILE A 264 -1.37 22.48 23.78
N GLU A 265 -1.45 21.24 24.24
CA GLU A 265 -1.27 20.06 23.40
C GLU A 265 -2.62 19.56 22.92
N ARG A 266 -2.69 19.20 21.66
CA ARG A 266 -3.91 18.73 21.03
C ARG A 266 -3.84 17.24 20.75
N LEU A 267 -4.97 16.54 20.81
CA LEU A 267 -5.03 15.12 20.47
C LEU A 267 -4.37 14.86 19.10
N SER A 268 -3.34 14.02 19.11
CA SER A 268 -2.58 13.69 17.91
C SER A 268 -3.42 12.90 16.90
N THR A 269 -3.19 13.12 15.61
CA THR A 269 -3.86 12.36 14.54
C THR A 269 -3.62 10.85 14.63
N PRO A 270 -2.41 10.35 14.99
CA PRO A 270 -2.19 8.94 15.31
C PRO A 270 -3.16 8.37 16.34
N ASN A 271 -3.32 9.06 17.48
CA ASN A 271 -4.19 8.59 18.57
C ASN A 271 -5.66 8.58 18.13
N LEU A 272 -6.10 9.62 17.39
CA LEU A 272 -7.44 9.67 16.81
C LEU A 272 -7.73 8.44 15.93
N ILE A 273 -6.82 8.10 15.01
CA ILE A 273 -7.00 6.95 14.11
C ILE A 273 -7.14 5.65 14.92
N GLN A 274 -6.27 5.44 15.90
CA GLN A 274 -6.30 4.24 16.75
C GLN A 274 -7.63 4.11 17.51
N MET A 275 -8.08 5.20 18.14
CA MET A 275 -9.34 5.25 18.88
C MET A 275 -10.54 4.93 17.98
N ILE A 276 -10.66 5.61 16.84
CA ILE A 276 -11.81 5.44 15.94
C ILE A 276 -11.84 4.06 15.32
N MET A 277 -10.68 3.48 14.96
CA MET A 277 -10.63 2.14 14.38
C MET A 277 -11.02 1.04 15.36
N LEU A 278 -10.53 1.12 16.60
CA LEU A 278 -10.93 0.16 17.65
C LEU A 278 -12.41 0.32 18.01
N ALA A 279 -12.92 1.55 18.09
CA ALA A 279 -14.35 1.80 18.30
C ALA A 279 -15.20 1.23 17.15
N THR A 280 -14.77 1.45 15.90
CA THR A 280 -15.44 0.91 14.71
C THR A 280 -15.46 -0.62 14.73
N ALA A 281 -14.35 -1.26 15.10
CA ALA A 281 -14.26 -2.71 15.26
C ALA A 281 -15.28 -3.21 16.31
N CYS A 282 -15.34 -2.56 17.46
CA CYS A 282 -16.32 -2.88 18.51
C CYS A 282 -17.76 -2.79 18.00
N PHE A 283 -18.12 -1.69 17.32
CA PHE A 283 -19.46 -1.54 16.75
C PHE A 283 -19.79 -2.61 15.71
N ILE A 284 -18.85 -2.96 14.82
CA ILE A 284 -19.07 -4.05 13.86
C ILE A 284 -19.35 -5.37 14.60
N MET A 285 -18.56 -5.70 15.63
CA MET A 285 -18.78 -6.92 16.43
C MET A 285 -20.18 -6.96 17.05
N LEU A 286 -20.60 -5.85 17.68
CA LEU A 286 -21.90 -5.74 18.36
C LEU A 286 -23.08 -5.80 17.38
N PHE A 287 -23.04 -5.04 16.29
CA PHE A 287 -24.17 -4.90 15.37
C PHE A 287 -24.23 -6.00 14.30
N ALA A 288 -23.10 -6.62 13.94
CA ALA A 288 -23.06 -7.78 13.05
C ALA A 288 -23.17 -9.12 13.82
N ARG A 289 -23.06 -9.11 15.16
CA ARG A 289 -23.16 -10.28 16.04
C ARG A 289 -22.18 -11.39 15.62
N ILE A 290 -20.91 -11.04 15.51
CA ILE A 290 -19.86 -11.98 15.07
C ILE A 290 -19.53 -12.93 16.24
N PRO A 291 -19.50 -14.26 16.00
CA PRO A 291 -19.09 -15.21 17.04
C PRO A 291 -17.57 -15.12 17.27
N ALA A 292 -17.15 -15.23 18.55
CA ALA A 292 -15.77 -14.98 18.96
C ALA A 292 -14.74 -15.88 18.26
N ASN A 293 -15.10 -17.13 17.95
CA ASN A 293 -14.22 -18.08 17.26
C ASN A 293 -13.85 -17.66 15.83
N LYS A 294 -14.70 -16.88 15.15
CA LYS A 294 -14.41 -16.37 13.79
C LYS A 294 -13.44 -15.21 13.76
N LEU A 295 -13.16 -14.56 14.89
CA LEU A 295 -12.31 -13.38 14.94
C LEU A 295 -10.82 -13.72 14.76
N THR A 296 -10.40 -14.91 15.18
CA THR A 296 -9.01 -15.37 15.09
C THR A 296 -8.66 -16.03 13.75
N GLU A 297 -9.66 -16.32 12.91
CA GLU A 297 -9.51 -16.97 11.61
C GLU A 297 -9.29 -15.98 10.46
N ALA A 298 -9.42 -14.68 10.71
CA ALA A 298 -9.30 -13.65 9.69
C ALA A 298 -7.88 -13.60 9.10
N SER A 299 -7.76 -13.91 7.80
CA SER A 299 -6.47 -13.90 7.09
C SER A 299 -5.84 -12.51 7.01
N VAL A 300 -6.64 -11.44 7.06
CA VAL A 300 -6.15 -10.06 7.12
C VAL A 300 -5.38 -9.80 8.42
N PHE A 301 -5.80 -10.38 9.55
CA PHE A 301 -5.12 -10.19 10.83
C PHE A 301 -3.71 -10.74 10.79
N LYS A 302 -3.57 -11.99 10.35
CA LYS A 302 -2.28 -12.67 10.17
C LYS A 302 -1.37 -11.89 9.21
N SER A 303 -1.90 -11.51 8.05
CA SER A 303 -1.15 -10.78 7.02
C SER A 303 -0.74 -9.37 7.50
N GLY A 304 -1.60 -8.72 8.28
CA GLY A 304 -1.34 -7.45 8.91
C GLY A 304 -0.23 -7.51 9.95
N LEU A 305 -0.26 -8.50 10.85
CA LEU A 305 0.79 -8.71 11.86
C LEU A 305 2.16 -8.99 11.22
N ILE A 306 2.19 -9.77 10.15
CA ILE A 306 3.40 -9.99 9.33
C ILE A 306 3.98 -8.65 8.85
N GLY A 307 3.12 -7.72 8.40
CA GLY A 307 3.51 -6.37 8.00
C GLY A 307 4.02 -5.51 9.17
N VAL A 308 3.35 -5.56 10.33
CA VAL A 308 3.75 -4.83 11.55
C VAL A 308 5.16 -5.21 11.98
N VAL A 309 5.47 -6.51 12.05
CA VAL A 309 6.81 -6.99 12.43
C VAL A 309 7.87 -6.45 11.46
N GLY A 310 7.58 -6.45 10.16
CA GLY A 310 8.48 -5.92 9.14
C GLY A 310 8.77 -4.43 9.27
N VAL A 311 7.72 -3.62 9.47
CA VAL A 311 7.87 -2.17 9.68
C VAL A 311 8.65 -1.90 10.97
N PHE A 312 8.32 -2.60 12.05
CA PHE A 312 8.96 -2.41 13.35
C PHE A 312 10.49 -2.59 13.29
N GLY A 313 10.97 -3.75 12.81
CA GLY A 313 12.41 -4.05 12.82
C GLY A 313 13.22 -3.17 11.89
N ILE A 314 12.74 -2.94 10.65
CA ILE A 314 13.47 -2.13 9.68
C ILE A 314 13.50 -0.65 10.07
N ALA A 315 12.36 -0.10 10.49
CA ALA A 315 12.30 1.31 10.86
C ALA A 315 13.19 1.62 12.07
N TRP A 316 13.26 0.70 13.04
CA TRP A 316 14.13 0.88 14.21
C TRP A 316 15.62 0.83 13.83
N MET A 317 16.01 -0.13 12.99
CA MET A 317 17.37 -0.26 12.47
C MET A 317 17.82 0.94 11.65
N THR A 318 17.02 1.30 10.65
CA THR A 318 17.34 2.42 9.75
C THR A 318 17.29 3.75 10.49
N GLY A 319 16.30 3.97 11.36
CA GLY A 319 16.21 5.16 12.21
C GLY A 319 17.45 5.36 13.08
N THR A 320 17.93 4.29 13.72
CA THR A 320 19.14 4.33 14.57
C THR A 320 20.38 4.79 13.79
N PHE A 321 20.60 4.21 12.61
CA PHE A 321 21.73 4.61 11.77
C PHE A 321 21.62 6.05 11.25
N PHE A 322 20.44 6.44 10.79
CA PHE A 322 20.24 7.80 10.27
C PHE A 322 20.32 8.86 11.35
N GLU A 323 19.86 8.57 12.57
CA GLU A 323 19.98 9.49 13.70
C GLU A 323 21.45 9.67 14.11
N ALA A 324 22.23 8.59 14.17
CA ALA A 324 23.66 8.63 14.47
C ALA A 324 24.47 9.44 13.44
N TYR A 325 24.12 9.37 12.15
CA TYR A 325 24.82 10.07 11.07
C TYR A 325 24.10 11.31 10.54
N LYS A 326 23.08 11.80 11.25
CA LYS A 326 22.35 13.00 10.84
C LYS A 326 23.25 14.19 10.49
N PRO A 327 24.33 14.51 11.26
CA PRO A 327 25.23 15.60 10.89
C PRO A 327 25.94 15.36 9.55
N LEU A 328 26.46 14.16 9.32
CA LEU A 328 27.16 13.79 8.09
C LEU A 328 26.26 13.91 6.86
N PHE A 329 25.02 13.44 6.96
CA PHE A 329 24.04 13.53 5.88
C PHE A 329 23.63 14.98 5.62
N SER A 330 23.38 15.76 6.66
CA SER A 330 23.09 17.18 6.52
C SER A 330 24.25 17.93 5.87
N ASP A 331 25.50 17.66 6.20
CA ASP A 331 26.64 18.38 5.62
C ASP A 331 26.95 17.96 4.18
N SER A 332 26.88 16.66 3.88
CA SER A 332 27.27 16.10 2.57
C SER A 332 26.16 16.21 1.51
N LEU A 333 24.90 16.12 1.93
CA LEU A 333 23.75 16.13 1.01
C LEU A 333 22.96 17.45 1.05
N SER A 334 23.22 18.38 1.99
CA SER A 334 22.42 19.62 2.07
C SER A 334 22.39 20.39 0.76
N HIS A 335 23.52 20.52 0.04
CA HIS A 335 23.54 21.23 -1.24
C HIS A 335 22.67 20.53 -2.30
N VAL A 336 22.83 19.21 -2.47
CA VAL A 336 22.03 18.44 -3.44
C VAL A 336 20.56 18.43 -3.09
N VAL A 337 20.22 18.30 -1.79
CA VAL A 337 18.85 18.22 -1.32
C VAL A 337 18.16 19.58 -1.34
N ARG A 338 18.90 20.68 -1.08
CA ARG A 338 18.37 22.05 -1.20
C ARG A 338 18.12 22.43 -2.66
N ASP A 339 19.06 22.10 -3.54
CA ASP A 339 18.99 22.52 -4.95
C ASP A 339 18.12 21.58 -5.79
N TYR A 340 18.09 20.28 -5.44
CA TYR A 340 17.38 19.23 -6.18
C TYR A 340 16.59 18.27 -5.27
N PRO A 341 15.65 18.76 -4.45
CA PRO A 341 14.91 17.95 -3.47
C PRO A 341 14.12 16.78 -4.11
N TYR A 342 13.70 16.93 -5.37
CA TYR A 342 12.97 15.88 -6.10
C TYR A 342 13.81 14.64 -6.43
N LEU A 343 15.15 14.73 -6.42
CA LEU A 343 16.03 13.56 -6.60
C LEU A 343 15.87 12.54 -5.47
N PHE A 344 15.37 12.97 -4.31
CA PHE A 344 15.01 12.07 -3.22
C PHE A 344 13.98 11.02 -3.64
N GLY A 345 13.12 11.32 -4.62
CA GLY A 345 12.18 10.36 -5.20
C GLY A 345 12.87 9.14 -5.83
N LEU A 346 14.06 9.33 -6.43
CA LEU A 346 14.83 8.22 -6.99
C LEU A 346 15.38 7.32 -5.88
N ALA A 347 15.82 7.90 -4.76
CA ALA A 347 16.27 7.14 -3.60
C ALA A 347 15.12 6.33 -2.98
N LEU A 348 13.93 6.95 -2.81
CA LEU A 348 12.72 6.27 -2.34
C LEU A 348 12.35 5.09 -3.26
N PHE A 349 12.37 5.33 -4.58
CA PHE A 349 12.00 4.31 -5.58
C PHE A 349 13.00 3.15 -5.62
N ALA A 350 14.31 3.45 -5.64
CA ALA A 350 15.36 2.44 -5.64
C ALA A 350 15.34 1.60 -4.36
N PHE A 351 15.10 2.22 -3.21
CA PHE A 351 15.00 1.51 -1.94
C PHE A 351 13.73 0.65 -1.88
N SER A 352 12.59 1.18 -2.32
CA SER A 352 11.33 0.44 -2.39
C SER A 352 11.43 -0.80 -3.28
N MET A 353 12.14 -0.70 -4.41
CA MET A 353 12.42 -1.84 -5.29
C MET A 353 13.14 -2.99 -4.57
N VAL A 354 14.01 -2.71 -3.60
CA VAL A 354 14.76 -3.73 -2.85
C VAL A 354 13.94 -4.27 -1.68
N ILE A 355 13.15 -3.42 -1.02
CA ILE A 355 12.42 -3.77 0.20
C ILE A 355 11.07 -4.43 -0.08
N PHE A 356 10.46 -4.17 -1.24
CA PHE A 356 9.14 -4.67 -1.61
C PHE A 356 8.01 -4.26 -0.64
N SER A 357 8.13 -3.08 -0.02
CA SER A 357 7.11 -2.60 0.91
C SER A 357 7.06 -1.07 0.96
N PRO A 358 5.94 -0.46 0.53
CA PRO A 358 5.72 0.98 0.66
C PRO A 358 5.79 1.49 2.10
N SER A 359 5.19 0.76 3.03
CA SER A 359 5.14 1.16 4.45
C SER A 359 6.52 1.09 5.11
N ALA A 360 7.32 0.06 4.79
CA ALA A 360 8.69 -0.04 5.29
C ALA A 360 9.59 1.04 4.66
N THR A 361 9.38 1.37 3.39
CA THR A 361 10.09 2.47 2.71
C THR A 361 9.78 3.82 3.35
N VAL A 362 8.50 4.10 3.62
CA VAL A 362 8.10 5.32 4.37
C VAL A 362 8.81 5.36 5.70
N ALA A 363 8.71 4.29 6.50
CA ALA A 363 9.24 4.28 7.85
C ALA A 363 10.78 4.41 7.89
N ALA A 364 11.49 3.91 6.87
CA ALA A 364 12.93 3.99 6.79
C ALA A 364 13.47 5.32 6.26
N LEU A 365 12.86 5.88 5.20
CA LEU A 365 13.45 6.99 4.46
C LEU A 365 12.72 8.32 4.62
N MET A 366 11.41 8.35 4.86
CA MET A 366 10.71 9.63 5.00
C MET A 366 11.19 10.47 6.20
N PRO A 367 11.53 9.90 7.37
CA PRO A 367 12.13 10.67 8.47
C PRO A 367 13.47 11.29 8.07
N LEU A 368 14.25 10.61 7.24
CA LEU A 368 15.50 11.15 6.68
C LEU A 368 15.22 12.34 5.76
N GLY A 369 14.20 12.26 4.90
CA GLY A 369 13.80 13.41 4.07
C GLY A 369 13.48 14.64 4.91
N VAL A 370 12.75 14.46 6.02
CA VAL A 370 12.46 15.54 6.99
C VAL A 370 13.74 16.05 7.65
N SER A 371 14.63 15.16 8.10
CA SER A 371 15.85 15.55 8.81
C SER A 371 16.86 16.29 7.93
N LEU A 372 16.84 16.03 6.61
CA LEU A 372 17.61 16.73 5.58
C LEU A 372 16.99 18.09 5.19
N GLY A 373 15.82 18.44 5.72
CA GLY A 373 15.15 19.70 5.44
C GLY A 373 14.37 19.74 4.13
N ILE A 374 14.01 18.58 3.56
CA ILE A 374 13.12 18.54 2.40
C ILE A 374 11.76 19.13 2.80
N PRO A 375 11.24 20.13 2.06
CA PRO A 375 9.93 20.70 2.36
C PRO A 375 8.83 19.62 2.44
N PRO A 376 7.95 19.65 3.46
CA PRO A 376 6.92 18.62 3.66
C PRO A 376 6.05 18.37 2.42
N HIS A 377 5.71 19.42 1.68
CA HIS A 377 4.91 19.29 0.45
C HIS A 377 5.64 18.48 -0.63
N ILE A 378 6.97 18.56 -0.74
CA ILE A 378 7.76 17.76 -1.68
C ILE A 378 7.77 16.29 -1.25
N LEU A 379 7.88 16.00 0.05
CA LEU A 379 7.78 14.63 0.55
C LEU A 379 6.40 14.02 0.24
N VAL A 380 5.33 14.82 0.28
CA VAL A 380 4.02 14.39 -0.21
C VAL A 380 4.05 14.14 -1.72
N VAL A 381 4.58 15.05 -2.54
CA VAL A 381 4.70 14.85 -4.01
C VAL A 381 5.42 13.55 -4.37
N LEU A 382 6.51 13.26 -3.64
CA LEU A 382 7.35 12.08 -3.87
C LEU A 382 6.79 10.81 -3.23
N TYR A 383 5.68 10.88 -2.50
CA TYR A 383 5.13 9.74 -1.79
C TYR A 383 4.84 8.53 -2.70
N PRO A 384 4.30 8.66 -3.94
CA PRO A 384 4.14 7.52 -4.84
C PRO A 384 5.45 6.77 -5.17
N CYS A 385 6.62 7.41 -5.04
CA CYS A 385 7.91 6.77 -5.25
C CYS A 385 8.21 5.68 -4.21
N VAL A 386 7.47 5.59 -3.10
CA VAL A 386 7.64 4.49 -2.15
C VAL A 386 7.13 3.14 -2.68
N SER A 387 6.60 3.08 -3.90
CA SER A 387 6.00 1.87 -4.48
C SER A 387 6.76 1.32 -5.69
N GLY A 388 8.07 1.09 -5.56
CA GLY A 388 8.93 0.45 -6.56
C GLY A 388 8.93 -1.09 -6.53
N ASP A 389 8.08 -1.69 -5.71
CA ASP A 389 7.98 -3.14 -5.45
C ASP A 389 7.48 -3.96 -6.65
N PHE A 390 7.14 -3.32 -7.78
CA PHE A 390 6.79 -4.01 -9.01
C PHE A 390 7.96 -4.26 -9.96
N ILE A 391 9.14 -3.66 -9.76
CA ILE A 391 10.27 -3.82 -10.69
C ILE A 391 10.75 -5.28 -10.73
N VAL A 392 10.69 -5.93 -9.58
CA VAL A 392 10.92 -7.36 -9.44
C VAL A 392 9.57 -7.97 -9.02
N PRO A 393 9.02 -8.95 -9.75
CA PRO A 393 7.72 -9.52 -9.43
C PRO A 393 7.67 -10.15 -8.03
N GLY A 394 6.82 -9.58 -7.16
CA GLY A 394 6.51 -10.14 -5.85
C GLY A 394 5.35 -11.13 -5.86
N ALA A 395 4.89 -11.52 -4.67
CA ALA A 395 3.83 -12.52 -4.50
C ALA A 395 2.53 -12.14 -5.22
N ASN A 396 2.15 -10.86 -5.23
CA ASN A 396 0.94 -10.37 -5.89
C ASN A 396 1.00 -10.59 -7.41
N GLN A 397 2.12 -10.24 -8.02
CA GLN A 397 2.38 -10.39 -9.44
C GLN A 397 2.43 -11.88 -9.83
N ILE A 398 3.14 -12.70 -9.05
CA ILE A 398 3.26 -14.15 -9.28
C ILE A 398 1.89 -14.84 -9.20
N ALA A 399 1.11 -14.56 -8.15
CA ALA A 399 -0.22 -15.14 -8.00
C ALA A 399 -1.17 -14.69 -9.11
N CYS A 400 -1.07 -13.44 -9.55
CA CYS A 400 -1.89 -12.93 -10.65
C CYS A 400 -1.63 -13.64 -11.98
N VAL A 401 -0.37 -13.99 -12.27
CA VAL A 401 -0.05 -14.84 -13.44
C VAL A 401 -0.78 -16.18 -13.38
N ALA A 402 -0.86 -16.79 -12.19
CA ALA A 402 -1.57 -18.06 -12.01
C ALA A 402 -3.10 -17.94 -12.22
N PHE A 403 -3.69 -16.78 -11.94
CA PHE A 403 -5.11 -16.54 -12.19
C PHE A 403 -5.44 -16.34 -13.68
N ASP A 404 -4.47 -15.96 -14.51
CA ASP A 404 -4.65 -15.82 -15.95
C ASP A 404 -4.52 -17.17 -16.68
N ARG A 405 -5.63 -17.91 -16.76
CA ARG A 405 -5.72 -19.19 -17.47
C ARG A 405 -5.40 -19.06 -18.98
N THR A 406 -5.55 -17.88 -19.57
CA THR A 406 -5.24 -17.65 -20.99
C THR A 406 -3.73 -17.67 -21.27
N GLY A 407 -2.89 -17.42 -20.26
CA GLY A 407 -1.44 -17.33 -20.40
C GLY A 407 -0.95 -16.00 -20.98
N THR A 408 -1.81 -15.02 -21.19
CA THR A 408 -1.39 -13.73 -21.77
C THR A 408 -0.55 -12.89 -20.81
N THR A 409 -0.76 -13.02 -19.50
CA THR A 409 -0.03 -12.36 -18.43
C THR A 409 1.21 -13.16 -18.06
N LYS A 410 2.40 -12.53 -18.09
CA LYS A 410 3.67 -13.27 -18.01
C LYS A 410 4.69 -12.61 -17.09
N ILE A 411 5.46 -13.47 -16.43
CA ILE A 411 6.83 -13.19 -15.99
C ILE A 411 7.74 -13.93 -16.97
N GLY A 412 8.51 -13.18 -17.75
CA GLY A 412 9.38 -13.70 -18.80
C GLY A 412 10.69 -14.27 -18.26
N LYS A 413 11.62 -14.54 -19.18
CA LYS A 413 12.92 -15.16 -18.87
C LYS A 413 13.79 -14.35 -17.92
N PHE A 414 13.64 -13.03 -17.93
CA PHE A 414 14.36 -12.11 -17.05
C PHE A 414 13.41 -11.54 -16.01
N VAL A 415 13.93 -11.29 -14.80
CA VAL A 415 13.15 -10.73 -13.67
C VAL A 415 12.47 -9.41 -14.05
N ILE A 416 13.10 -8.60 -14.90
CA ILE A 416 12.60 -7.32 -15.41
C ILE A 416 11.84 -7.43 -16.74
N ASN A 417 11.44 -8.63 -17.16
CA ASN A 417 10.66 -8.81 -18.38
C ASN A 417 9.29 -9.36 -18.00
N HIS A 418 8.35 -8.51 -17.61
CA HIS A 418 7.02 -8.95 -17.19
C HIS A 418 5.93 -7.93 -17.51
N SER A 419 4.68 -8.38 -17.41
CA SER A 419 3.49 -7.59 -17.77
C SER A 419 3.32 -6.31 -16.94
N TYR A 420 3.85 -6.27 -15.71
CA TYR A 420 3.59 -5.20 -14.73
C TYR A 420 4.48 -3.94 -14.85
N LEU A 421 5.64 -3.99 -15.53
CA LEU A 421 6.59 -2.85 -15.56
C LEU A 421 6.01 -1.58 -16.19
N ARG A 422 5.50 -1.71 -17.42
CA ARG A 422 4.96 -0.59 -18.18
C ARG A 422 3.84 0.15 -17.42
N PRO A 423 2.78 -0.54 -16.93
CA PRO A 423 1.77 0.15 -16.14
C PRO A 423 2.31 0.67 -14.80
N GLY A 424 3.28 0.00 -14.17
CA GLY A 424 3.93 0.48 -12.94
C GLY A 424 4.61 1.84 -13.12
N PHE A 425 5.50 1.96 -14.12
CA PHE A 425 6.15 3.24 -14.42
C PHE A 425 5.15 4.32 -14.85
N ALA A 426 4.19 3.97 -15.71
CA ALA A 426 3.18 4.92 -16.14
C ALA A 426 2.35 5.46 -14.95
N LEU A 427 2.03 4.59 -13.98
CA LEU A 427 1.31 5.00 -12.77
C LEU A 427 2.16 5.95 -11.92
N ILE A 428 3.39 5.56 -11.55
CA ILE A 428 4.22 6.39 -10.67
C ILE A 428 4.55 7.73 -11.31
N ILE A 429 5.00 7.74 -12.57
CA ILE A 429 5.36 8.98 -13.25
C ILE A 429 4.12 9.88 -13.35
N GLY A 430 2.97 9.32 -13.77
CA GLY A 430 1.71 10.06 -13.84
C GLY A 430 1.27 10.60 -12.49
N ALA A 431 1.41 9.81 -11.42
CA ALA A 431 1.05 10.21 -10.06
C ALA A 431 1.99 11.28 -9.50
N VAL A 432 3.31 11.15 -9.62
CA VAL A 432 4.27 12.15 -9.13
C VAL A 432 4.11 13.48 -9.86
N VAL A 433 3.99 13.45 -11.19
CA VAL A 433 3.77 14.66 -12.00
C VAL A 433 2.45 15.33 -11.62
N SER A 434 1.38 14.55 -11.45
CA SER A 434 0.09 15.11 -11.02
C SER A 434 0.14 15.65 -9.60
N ALA A 435 0.78 14.93 -8.68
CA ALA A 435 0.94 15.35 -7.30
C ALA A 435 1.72 16.67 -7.20
N TYR A 436 2.74 16.86 -8.04
CA TYR A 436 3.49 18.12 -8.12
C TYR A 436 2.58 19.31 -8.44
N PHE A 437 1.73 19.22 -9.47
CA PHE A 437 0.84 20.32 -9.83
C PHE A 437 -0.25 20.56 -8.78
N ILE A 438 -0.80 19.48 -8.21
CA ILE A 438 -1.85 19.59 -7.19
C ILE A 438 -1.28 20.16 -5.89
N SER A 439 -0.03 19.82 -5.53
CA SER A 439 0.60 20.34 -4.32
C SER A 439 0.77 21.85 -4.34
N GLN A 440 1.01 22.46 -5.52
CA GLN A 440 1.12 23.92 -5.66
C GLN A 440 -0.18 24.68 -5.35
N ILE A 441 -1.32 23.98 -5.33
CA ILE A 441 -2.63 24.56 -5.01
C ILE A 441 -2.98 24.33 -3.54
N VAL A 442 -2.48 23.24 -2.95
CA VAL A 442 -2.86 22.78 -1.59
C VAL A 442 -1.93 23.34 -0.52
N PHE A 443 -0.64 23.48 -0.83
CA PHE A 443 0.40 24.04 0.03
C PHE A 443 0.86 25.38 -0.52
#